data_AF-A0A8J2HUR0-F1
#
_entry.id   AF-A0A8J2HUR0-F1
#
_cell.length_a   1.000
_cell.length_b   1.000
_cell.length_c   1.000
_cell.angle_alpha   90.00
_cell.angle_beta   90.00
_cell.angle_gamma   90.00
#
_symmetry.space_group_name_H-M   'P 1'
#
loop_
_entity.id
_entity.type
_entity.pdbx_description
1 polymer ?
#
loop_
_entity_poly.entity_id
_entity_poly.type
_entity_poly.pdbx_seq_one_letter_code
_entity_poly.pdbx_strand_id
1 'polypeptide(L)' 'MEYFKSTTLSSYISKVSTTLDYGIKKNRNYFISSQICKALAYLHNLTPSILHKDIKPENILINEELVIKVCDLGL' A
#
# COMPACT_ATOMS: atom_id res chain seq x y z
N MET A 1 14.58 9.73 -10.42
CA MET A 1 13.50 9.13 -9.60
C MET A 1 13.51 9.84 -8.27
N GLU A 2 12.37 10.38 -7.84
CA GLU A 2 12.24 10.98 -6.51
C GLU A 2 12.37 9.88 -5.45
N TYR A 3 13.23 10.09 -4.45
CA TYR A 3 13.40 9.16 -3.34
C TYR A 3 12.12 9.13 -2.49
N PHE A 4 11.45 7.97 -2.44
CA PHE A 4 10.26 7.78 -1.61
C PHE A 4 10.65 7.23 -0.24
N LYS A 5 10.92 8.12 0.73
CA LYS A 5 11.25 7.74 2.11
C LYS A 5 10.09 6.95 2.73
N SER A 6 10.22 5.63 2.77
CA SER A 6 9.12 4.71 3.09
C SER A 6 9.64 3.39 3.68
N THR A 7 8.72 2.59 4.19
CA THR A 7 8.94 1.19 4.59
C THR A 7 7.89 0.31 3.91
N THR A 8 7.97 -1.02 4.06
CA THR A 8 6.92 -1.91 3.56
C THR A 8 5.68 -1.86 4.45
N LEU A 9 4.52 -2.11 3.88
CA LEU A 9 3.28 -2.21 4.62
C LEU A 9 3.34 -3.36 5.66
N SER A 10 4.07 -4.43 5.35
CA SER A 10 4.36 -5.54 6.29
C SER A 10 5.05 -5.05 7.57
N SER A 11 6.12 -4.26 7.44
CA SER A 11 6.83 -3.65 8.58
C SER A 11 5.96 -2.63 9.33
N TYR A 12 5.16 -1.85 8.61
CA TYR A 12 4.25 -0.88 9.20
C TYR A 12 3.17 -1.55 10.07
N ILE A 13 2.49 -2.59 9.55
CA ILE A 13 1.44 -3.32 10.29
C ILE A 13 2.01 -3.94 11.56
N SER A 14 3.20 -4.54 11.48
CA SER A 14 3.88 -5.16 12.63
C SER A 14 4.18 -4.14 13.73
N LYS A 15 4.52 -2.89 13.39
CA LYS A 15 4.78 -1.81 14.35
C LYS A 15 3.50 -1.23 14.96
N VAL A 16 2.41 -1.20 14.20
CA VAL A 16 1.16 -0.54 14.58
C VAL A 16 0.23 -1.44 15.40
N SER A 17 0.30 -2.76 15.23
CA SER A 17 -0.59 -3.70 15.92
C SER A 17 -0.51 -3.54 17.45
N THR A 18 0.63 -3.11 17.99
CA THR A 18 0.90 -2.99 19.42
C THR A 18 0.57 -1.63 20.04
N THR A 19 0.36 -0.57 19.26
CA THR A 19 0.46 0.82 19.77
C THR A 19 -0.80 1.68 19.64
N LEU A 20 -1.70 1.40 18.69
CA LEU A 20 -2.85 2.29 18.42
C LEU A 20 -4.18 1.75 18.96
N ASP A 21 -5.05 2.68 19.32
CA ASP A 21 -6.48 2.44 19.57
C ASP A 21 -7.16 1.82 18.34
N TYR A 22 -8.20 1.00 18.59
CA TYR A 22 -8.92 0.28 17.55
C TYR A 22 -9.60 1.20 16.53
N GLY A 23 -10.20 2.31 16.98
CA GLY A 23 -10.86 3.28 16.09
C GLY A 23 -9.86 3.95 15.14
N ILE A 24 -8.69 4.31 15.65
CA ILE A 24 -7.59 4.88 14.85
C ILE A 24 -7.10 3.85 13.82
N LYS A 25 -6.90 2.59 14.24
CA LYS A 25 -6.51 1.48 13.35
C LYS A 25 -7.51 1.30 12.22
N LYS A 26 -8.82 1.29 12.52
CA LYS A 26 -9.87 1.10 11.53
C LYS A 26 -9.85 2.18 10.44
N ASN A 27 -9.77 3.46 10.82
CA ASN A 27 -9.75 4.57 9.88
C ASN A 27 -8.50 4.53 8.97
N ARG A 28 -7.33 4.23 9.56
CA ARG A 28 -6.07 4.10 8.81
C ARG A 28 -6.12 2.92 7.83
N ASN A 29 -6.65 1.77 8.26
CA ASN A 29 -6.81 0.60 7.40
C ASN A 29 -7.68 0.92 6.19
N TYR A 30 -8.83 1.57 6.40
CA TYR A 30 -9.70 1.98 5.30
C TYR A 30 -8.99 2.91 4.32
N PHE A 31 -8.27 3.92 4.84
CA PHE A 31 -7.52 4.87 4.01
C PHE A 31 -6.43 4.20 3.17
N ILE A 32 -5.67 3.28 3.78
CA ILE A 32 -4.63 2.50 3.10
C ILE A 32 -5.24 1.60 2.02
N SER A 33 -6.27 0.83 2.36
CA SER A 33 -6.96 -0.07 1.41
C SER A 33 -7.56 0.69 0.23
N SER A 34 -8.15 1.87 0.46
CA SER A 34 -8.68 2.70 -0.62
C SER A 34 -7.61 3.10 -1.63
N GLN A 35 -6.42 3.48 -1.16
CA GLN A 35 -5.31 3.84 -2.05
C GLN A 35 -4.78 2.64 -2.84
N ILE A 36 -4.66 1.46 -2.22
CA ILE A 36 -4.28 0.22 -2.91
C ILE A 36 -5.28 -0.10 -4.03
N CYS A 37 -6.58 0.00 -3.74
CA CYS A 37 -7.63 -0.19 -4.75
C CYS A 37 -7.53 0.82 -5.90
N LYS A 38 -7.23 2.09 -5.62
CA LYS A 38 -7.02 3.11 -6.66
C LYS A 38 -5.82 2.79 -7.55
N ALA A 39 -4.70 2.35 -6.95
CA ALA A 39 -3.52 1.95 -7.71
C ALA A 39 -3.79 0.72 -8.60
N LEU A 40 -4.49 -0.28 -8.08
CA LEU A 40 -4.90 -1.45 -8.88
C LEU A 40 -5.89 -1.10 -9.99
N ALA A 41 -6.88 -0.26 -9.69
CA ALA A 41 -7.83 0.23 -10.70
C ALA A 41 -7.12 1.00 -11.81
N TYR A 42 -6.09 1.78 -11.48
CA TYR A 42 -5.25 2.43 -12.48
C TYR A 42 -4.57 1.40 -13.40
N LEU A 43 -3.89 0.39 -12.83
CA LEU A 43 -3.22 -0.66 -13.61
C LEU A 43 -4.19 -1.44 -14.52
N HIS A 44 -5.37 -1.79 -14.00
CA HIS A 44 -6.38 -2.54 -14.74
C HIS A 44 -7.01 -1.73 -15.90
N ASN A 45 -7.02 -0.40 -15.81
CA ASN A 45 -7.57 0.49 -16.85
C ASN A 45 -6.54 0.88 -17.92
N LEU A 46 -5.28 0.46 -17.82
CA LEU A 46 -4.30 0.66 -18.87
C LEU A 46 -4.65 -0.14 -20.13
N THR A 47 -4.10 0.26 -21.28
CA THR A 47 -4.23 -0.49 -22.54
C THR A 47 -2.83 -0.79 -23.08
N PRO A 48 -2.34 -2.04 -22.97
CA PRO A 48 -3.01 -3.21 -22.40
C PRO A 48 -3.17 -3.12 -20.87
N SER A 49 -4.17 -3.82 -20.33
CA SER A 49 -4.39 -3.88 -18.88
C SER A 49 -3.22 -4.59 -18.20
N ILE A 50 -2.72 -4.05 -17.08
CA ILE A 50 -1.62 -4.65 -16.32
C ILE A 50 -2.20 -5.40 -15.11
N LEU A 51 -1.94 -6.70 -15.02
CA LEU A 51 -2.22 -7.51 -13.84
C LEU A 51 -0.97 -7.54 -12.95
N HIS A 52 -1.09 -7.09 -11.70
CA HIS A 52 0.04 -7.08 -10.76
C HIS A 52 0.53 -8.48 -10.37
N LYS A 53 -0.38 -9.45 -10.22
CA LYS A 53 -0.17 -10.87 -9.85
C LYS A 53 0.44 -11.17 -8.48
N ASP A 54 1.21 -10.26 -7.88
CA ASP A 54 1.87 -10.47 -6.58
C ASP A 54 1.52 -9.38 -5.55
N ILE A 55 0.22 -9.15 -5.32
CA ILE A 55 -0.23 -8.17 -4.31
C ILE A 55 -0.12 -8.76 -2.91
N LYS A 56 0.80 -8.20 -2.14
CA LYS A 56 1.06 -8.54 -0.73
C LYS A 56 1.66 -7.34 0.02
N PRO A 57 1.60 -7.30 1.36
CA PRO A 57 2.11 -6.17 2.15
C PRO A 57 3.61 -5.84 1.93
N GLU A 58 4.41 -6.82 1.51
CA GLU A 58 5.83 -6.65 1.20
C GLU A 58 6.04 -5.80 -0.07
N ASN A 59 5.10 -5.88 -1.01
CA ASN A 59 5.14 -5.19 -2.30
C ASN A 59 4.39 -3.85 -2.28
N ILE A 60 4.05 -3.36 -1.09
CA ILE A 60 3.39 -2.07 -0.89
C ILE A 60 4.29 -1.23 0.01
N LEU A 61 4.76 -0.10 -0.49
CA LEU A 61 5.50 0.89 0.29
C LEU A 61 4.53 1.87 0.95
N ILE A 62 4.85 2.30 2.16
CA ILE A 62 4.09 3.28 2.94
C ILE A 62 5.04 4.25 3.65
N ASN A 63 4.71 5.54 3.63
CA ASN A 63 5.47 6.57 4.34
C ASN A 63 4.75 7.03 5.63
N GLU A 64 5.37 7.97 6.34
CA GLU A 64 4.84 8.51 7.60
C GLU A 64 3.50 9.26 7.41
N GLU A 65 3.24 9.78 6.21
CA GLU A 65 2.03 10.48 5.80
C GLU A 65 0.89 9.54 5.34
N LEU A 66 1.06 8.21 5.49
CA LEU A 66 0.13 7.19 5.00
C LEU A 66 -0.06 7.16 3.47
N VAL A 67 0.83 7.78 2.71
CA VAL A 67 0.86 7.64 1.24
C VAL A 67 1.42 6.27 0.91
N ILE A 68 0.73 5.54 0.04
CA ILE A 68 1.18 4.22 -0.42
C ILE A 68 1.65 4.24 -1.86
N LYS A 69 2.58 3.34 -2.18
CA LYS A 69 2.95 3.00 -3.56
C LYS A 69 2.96 1.49 -3.71
N VAL A 70 2.32 1.01 -4.77
CA VAL A 70 2.37 -0.39 -5.17
C VAL A 70 3.66 -0.60 -5.98
N CYS A 71 4.44 -1.62 -5.63
CA CYS A 71 5.76 -1.90 -6.17
C CYS A 71 5.86 -3.37 -6.60
N ASP A 72 6.93 -3.70 -7.34
CA ASP A 72 7.16 -5.06 -7.85
C ASP A 72 6.00 -5.56 -8.74
N LEU A 73 5.80 -4.85 -9.86
CA LEU A 73 4.87 -5.25 -10.90
C LEU A 73 5.41 -6.52 -11.55
N GLY A 74 4.92 -7.67 -11.07
CA GLY A 74 5.45 -8.99 -11.36
C GLY A 74 5.98 -9.16 -12.79
N LEU A 75 7.22 -9.64 -12.88
CA LEU A 75 7.81 -10.14 -14.12
C LEU A 75 6.89 -11.20 -14.78
#